data_AF-A0A966PY35-F1
#
_entry.id   AF-A0A966PY35-F1
#
_cell.length_a   1.000
_cell.length_b   1.000
_cell.length_c   1.000
_cell.angle_alpha   90.00
_cell.angle_beta   90.00
_cell.angle_gamma   90.00
#
_symmetry.space_group_name_H-M   'P 1'
#
loop_
_entity.id
_entity.type
_entity.pdbx_description
1 polymer ?
#
loop_
_entity_poly.entity_id
_entity_poly.type
_entity_poly.pdbx_seq_one_letter_code
_entity_poly.pdbx_strand_id
1 'polypeptide(L)' 'MYIHISRHVRVFITEKQQEFINQWKNHEHFLQSELPIEQAMVAKTLSDKGILVRKKLDNDTQYALNKHIKFTTE' A
#
# COMPACT_ATOMS: atom_id res chain seq x y z
N MET A 1 2.67 -11.30 8.37
CA MET A 1 1.57 -11.75 7.49
C MET A 1 2.02 -11.71 6.04
N TYR A 2 1.39 -12.47 5.12
CA TYR A 2 1.69 -12.41 3.69
C TYR A 2 0.50 -11.85 2.89
N ILE A 3 0.79 -11.24 1.74
CA ILE A 3 -0.20 -10.81 0.74
C ILE A 3 0.22 -11.35 -0.61
N HIS A 4 -0.70 -11.96 -1.36
CA HIS A 4 -0.47 -12.28 -2.75
C HIS A 4 -0.64 -11.02 -3.59
N ILE A 5 0.41 -10.62 -4.32
CA ILE A 5 0.33 -9.54 -5.31
C ILE A 5 0.07 -10.09 -6.73
N SER A 6 0.31 -11.39 -6.93
CA SER A 6 -0.02 -12.14 -8.14
C SER A 6 -0.21 -13.62 -7.80
N ARG A 7 -0.58 -14.44 -8.78
CA ARG A 7 -0.86 -15.89 -8.60
C ARG A 7 0.31 -16.66 -7.96
N HIS A 8 1.55 -16.25 -8.21
CA HIS A 8 2.75 -16.98 -7.79
C HIS A 8 3.68 -16.16 -6.88
N VAL A 9 3.29 -14.93 -6.52
CA VAL A 9 4.14 -14.02 -5.75
C VAL A 9 3.41 -13.58 -4.48
N ARG A 10 4.04 -13.88 -3.34
CA ARG A 10 3.63 -13.41 -2.02
C ARG A 10 4.68 -12.46 -1.46
N VAL A 11 4.23 -11.41 -0.78
CA VAL A 11 5.08 -10.43 -0.14
C VAL A 11 4.77 -10.38 1.34
N PHE A 12 5.82 -10.37 2.16
CA PHE A 12 5.69 -10.24 3.60
C PHE A 12 5.33 -8.80 3.99
N ILE A 13 4.41 -8.66 4.93
CA ILE A 13 4.06 -7.40 5.58
C ILE A 13 4.10 -7.51 7.11
N THR A 14 4.51 -6.41 7.73
CA THR A 14 4.52 -6.23 9.18
C THR A 14 3.13 -5.83 9.69
N GLU A 15 2.90 -5.92 10.99
CA GLU A 15 1.65 -5.48 11.63
C GLU A 15 1.38 -3.99 11.37
N LYS A 16 2.38 -3.12 11.54
CA LYS A 16 2.27 -1.67 11.22
C LYS A 16 1.85 -1.42 9.76
N GLN A 17 2.36 -2.23 8.84
CA GLN A 17 1.99 -2.15 7.42
C GLN A 17 0.54 -2.60 7.19
N GLN A 18 0.10 -3.65 7.90
CA GLN A 18 -1.27 -4.12 7.85
C GLN A 18 -2.27 -3.11 8.42
N GLU A 19 -1.95 -2.47 9.54
CA GLU A 19 -2.75 -1.39 10.13
C GLU A 19 -2.93 -0.23 9.15
N PHE A 20 -1.82 0.20 8.52
CA PHE A 20 -1.86 1.23 7.48
C PHE A 20 -2.80 0.83 6.34
N ILE A 21 -2.67 -0.39 5.81
CA ILE A 21 -3.55 -0.87 4.74
C ILE A 21 -5.00 -0.87 5.21
N ASN A 22 -5.30 -1.31 6.43
CA ASN A 22 -6.66 -1.33 6.97
C ASN A 22 -7.26 0.06 7.14
N GLN A 23 -6.45 1.06 7.48
CA GLN A 23 -6.87 2.45 7.58
C GLN A 23 -7.23 3.03 6.21
N TRP A 24 -6.43 2.73 5.19
CA TRP A 24 -6.55 3.38 3.88
C TRP A 24 -7.29 2.57 2.82
N LYS A 25 -7.56 1.27 3.02
CA LYS A 25 -8.17 0.36 2.01
C LYS A 25 -9.53 0.79 1.46
N ASN A 26 -10.28 1.59 2.23
CA ASN A 26 -11.60 2.06 1.82
C ASN A 26 -11.55 3.37 1.01
N HIS A 27 -10.39 4.01 0.94
CA HIS A 27 -10.18 5.18 0.11
C HIS A 27 -9.87 4.72 -1.31
N GLU A 28 -10.48 5.36 -2.31
CA GLU A 28 -10.15 5.08 -3.71
C GLU A 28 -8.68 5.42 -4.01
N HIS A 29 -8.20 6.50 -3.42
CA HIS A 29 -6.82 6.96 -3.47
C HIS A 29 -6.54 7.93 -2.32
N PHE A 30 -5.26 8.24 -2.10
CA PHE A 30 -4.79 9.25 -1.16
C PHE A 30 -3.48 9.86 -1.67
N LEU A 31 -3.15 11.05 -1.21
CA LEU A 31 -1.94 11.78 -1.59
C LEU A 31 -0.84 11.59 -0.53
N GLN A 32 0.42 11.71 -0.94
CA GLN A 32 1.54 11.63 -0.01
C GLN A 32 1.52 12.78 1.00
N SER A 33 1.10 13.98 0.57
CA SER A 33 0.98 15.15 1.43
C SER A 33 -0.09 15.02 2.53
N GLU A 34 -1.08 14.14 2.34
CA GLU A 34 -2.12 13.83 3.34
C GLU A 34 -1.60 12.92 4.46
N LEU A 35 -0.43 12.29 4.26
CA LEU A 35 0.14 11.35 5.21
C LEU A 35 1.12 12.04 6.17
N PRO A 36 1.09 11.69 7.46
CA PRO A 36 2.21 11.94 8.36
C PRO A 36 3.52 11.35 7.79
N ILE A 37 4.67 11.97 8.09
CA ILE A 37 5.98 11.56 7.55
C ILE A 37 6.25 10.06 7.72
N GLU A 38 5.93 9.49 8.89
CA GLU A 38 6.11 8.06 9.15
C GLU A 38 5.22 7.19 8.23
N GLN A 39 3.97 7.61 8.01
CA GLN A 39 3.03 6.93 7.13
C GLN A 39 3.42 7.08 5.65
N ALA A 40 3.99 8.22 5.24
CA ALA A 40 4.51 8.41 3.89
C ALA A 40 5.63 7.41 3.57
N MET A 41 6.51 7.13 4.53
CA MET A 41 7.56 6.10 4.39
C MET A 41 6.98 4.69 4.27
N VAL A 42 5.90 4.40 5.01
CA VAL A 42 5.17 3.13 4.91
C VAL A 42 4.49 3.00 3.55
N ALA A 43 3.80 4.03 3.06
CA ALA A 43 3.17 4.04 1.75
C ALA A 43 4.18 3.81 0.62
N LYS A 44 5.33 4.47 0.67
CA LYS A 44 6.43 4.24 -0.28
C LYS A 44 6.90 2.79 -0.25
N THR A 45 7.15 2.24 0.94
CA THR A 45 7.58 0.84 1.12
C THR A 45 6.56 -0.15 0.58
N LEU A 46 5.27 0.08 0.85
CA LEU A 46 4.18 -0.75 0.33
C LEU A 46 4.02 -0.64 -1.19
N SER A 47 4.32 0.52 -1.75
CA SER A 47 4.35 0.72 -3.20
C SER A 47 5.52 -0.03 -3.86
N ASP A 48 6.71 0.02 -3.28
CA ASP A 48 7.88 -0.73 -3.77
C ASP A 48 7.66 -2.26 -3.66
N LYS A 49 6.81 -2.69 -2.72
CA LYS A 49 6.32 -4.08 -2.57
C LYS A 49 5.22 -4.48 -3.56
N GLY A 50 4.73 -3.57 -4.39
CA GLY A 50 3.64 -3.82 -5.34
C GLY A 50 2.25 -3.94 -4.71
N ILE A 51 2.10 -3.58 -3.43
CA ILE A 51 0.83 -3.59 -2.69
C ILE A 51 0.03 -2.31 -2.97
N LEU A 52 0.73 -1.18 -3.09
CA LEU A 52 0.15 0.09 -3.53
C LEU A 52 0.62 0.41 -4.94
N VAL A 53 -0.27 0.96 -5.75
CA VAL A 53 0.08 1.59 -7.02
C VAL A 53 0.37 3.06 -6.73
N ARG A 54 1.45 3.60 -7.29
CA ARG A 54 1.78 5.03 -7.21
C ARG A 54 1.61 5.71 -8.57
N LYS A 55 1.06 6.91 -8.56
CA LYS A 55 0.99 7.82 -9.71
C LYS A 55 1.70 9.11 -9.32
N LYS A 56 2.73 9.47 -10.08
CA LYS A 56 3.42 10.75 -9.92
C LYS A 56 2.54 11.85 -10.54
N LEU A 57 2.22 12.87 -9.75
CA LEU A 57 1.59 14.10 -10.19
C LEU A 57 2.66 15.20 -10.26
N ASP A 58 2.30 16.38 -10.76
CA ASP A 58 3.25 17.49 -10.91
C ASP A 58 3.81 17.96 -9.56
N ASN A 59 2.94 18.02 -8.54
CA ASN A 59 3.28 18.55 -7.21
C ASN A 59 3.24 17.51 -6.08
N ASP A 60 2.79 16.28 -6.37
CA ASP A 60 2.58 15.26 -5.34
C ASP A 60 2.65 13.83 -5.91
N THR A 61 2.54 12.83 -5.05
CA THR A 61 2.37 11.42 -5.42
C THR A 61 1.05 10.92 -4.88
N GLN A 62 0.24 10.37 -5.76
CA GLN A 62 -1.01 9.71 -5.43
C GLN A 62 -0.78 8.21 -5.28
N TYR A 63 -1.33 7.62 -4.22
CA TYR A 63 -1.30 6.20 -3.95
C TYR A 63 -2.72 5.62 -3.99
N ALA A 64 -2.82 4.36 -4.40
CA ALA A 64 -4.06 3.59 -4.36
C ALA A 64 -3.75 2.12 -4.05
N LEU A 65 -4.71 1.41 -3.44
CA LEU A 65 -4.56 -0.02 -3.20
C LEU A 65 -4.57 -0.78 -4.53
N ASN A 66 -3.61 -1.67 -4.72
CA ASN A 66 -3.58 -2.51 -5.91
C ASN A 66 -4.75 -3.50 -5.90
N LYS A 67 -5.66 -3.38 -6.88
CA LYS A 67 -6.88 -4.20 -6.98
C LYS A 67 -6.62 -5.69 -7.20
N HIS A 68 -5.40 -6.06 -7.58
CA HIS A 68 -5.02 -7.45 -7.83
C HIS A 68 -4.48 -8.18 -6.60
N ILE A 69 -4.32 -7.49 -5.46
CA ILE A 69 -3.81 -8.12 -4.25
C ILE A 69 -4.88 -8.97 -3.57
N LYS A 70 -4.45 -10.05 -2.92
CA LYS A 70 -5.29 -10.91 -2.09
C LYS A 70 -4.62 -11.13 -0.74
N PHE A 71 -5.33 -10.81 0.34
CA PHE A 71 -4.89 -11.13 1.69
C PHE A 71 -4.96 -12.64 1.90
N THR A 72 -3.88 -13.25 2.41
CA THR A 72 -3.90 -14.64 2.83
C THR A 72 -4.22 -14.69 4.32
N THR A 73 -5.41 -15.15 4.64
CA THR A 73 -5.67 -15.83 5.92
C THR A 73 -5.21 -17.27 5.74
N GLU A 74 -4.00 -17.58 6.19
CA GLU A 74 -3.70 -18.96 6.61
C GLU A 74 -4.25 -19.16 8.02
#